data_AF-Q01DW5-F1
#
_entry.id   AF-Q01DW5-F1
#
_cell.length_a   1.000
_cell.length_b   1.000
_cell.length_c   1.000
_cell.angle_alpha   90.00
_cell.angle_beta   90.00
_cell.angle_gamma   90.00
#
_symmetry.space_group_name_H-M   'P 1'
#
loop_
_entity.id
_entity.type
_entity.pdbx_description
1 polymer ?
#
loop_
_entity_poly.entity_id
_entity_poly.type
_entity_poly.pdbx_seq_one_letter_code
_entity_poly.pdbx_strand_id
1 'polypeptide(L)'
;MTRATDPPATVAEAFARLWTCYDPTFQLTRWYRVGELDACERARSDLWACVAAKRAAREGRAVARDRSDRERDAKTGYWRALAPARAGTEWRALFGGNVPSEKETSDAIEAWTRARASSTGDGATG
;
A
#
# COMPACT_ATOMS: atom_id res chain seq x y z
N MET A 1 29.53 -0.05 5.33
CA MET A 1 28.47 -0.65 4.47
C MET A 1 27.32 -1.01 5.39
N THR A 2 26.18 -0.34 5.29
CA THR A 2 24.94 -0.72 6.01
C THR A 2 24.46 -2.06 5.47
N ARG A 3 24.14 -3.01 6.35
CA ARG A 3 23.60 -4.31 5.93
C ARG A 3 22.19 -4.11 5.41
N ALA A 4 21.76 -4.96 4.48
CA ALA A 4 20.38 -4.97 3.98
C ALA A 4 19.30 -5.17 5.06
N THR A 5 19.72 -5.54 6.28
CA THR A 5 18.87 -5.70 7.46
C THR A 5 18.75 -4.45 8.33
N ASP A 6 19.63 -3.48 8.17
CA ASP A 6 19.64 -2.26 8.98
C ASP A 6 18.48 -1.35 8.55
N PRO A 7 17.87 -0.57 9.45
CA PRO A 7 16.87 0.42 9.07
C PRO A 7 17.51 1.52 8.20
N PRO A 8 16.80 2.03 7.17
CA PRO A 8 17.35 3.09 6.32
C PRO A 8 17.50 4.38 7.12
N ALA A 9 18.62 5.09 6.91
CA ALA A 9 18.92 6.33 7.63
C ALA A 9 18.14 7.53 7.07
N THR A 10 17.69 7.45 5.82
CA THR A 10 16.97 8.55 5.15
C THR A 10 15.78 8.06 4.34
N VAL A 11 14.85 8.98 4.04
CA VAL A 11 13.73 8.71 3.11
C VAL A 11 14.24 8.30 1.72
N ALA A 12 15.33 8.92 1.24
CA ALA A 12 15.92 8.60 -0.07
C ALA A 12 16.45 7.16 -0.10
N GLU A 13 17.13 6.73 0.97
CA GLU A 13 17.62 5.36 1.11
C GLU A 13 16.46 4.36 1.21
N ALA A 14 15.42 4.67 1.99
CA ALA A 14 14.24 3.83 2.11
C ALA A 14 13.52 3.68 0.75
N PHE A 15 13.42 4.77 -0.01
CA PHE A 15 12.84 4.75 -1.36
C PHE A 15 13.69 3.92 -2.33
N ALA A 16 15.03 4.10 -2.33
CA ALA A 16 15.92 3.31 -3.17
C ALA A 16 15.80 1.80 -2.89
N ARG A 17 15.65 1.40 -1.62
CA ARG A 17 15.42 0.00 -1.24
C ARG A 17 14.08 -0.53 -1.74
N LEU A 18 13.02 0.27 -1.62
CA LEU A 18 11.70 -0.10 -2.16
C LEU A 18 11.74 -0.24 -3.68
N TRP A 19 12.39 0.71 -4.36
CA TRP A 19 12.56 0.70 -5.80
C TRP A 19 13.31 -0.55 -6.28
N THR A 20 14.46 -0.85 -5.66
CA THR A 20 15.21 -2.07 -5.96
C THR A 20 14.40 -3.33 -5.65
N CYS A 21 13.58 -3.33 -4.60
CA CYS A 21 12.72 -4.47 -4.30
C CYS A 21 11.69 -4.68 -5.42
N TYR A 22 11.12 -3.62 -5.98
CA TYR A 22 10.16 -3.69 -7.10
C TYR A 22 10.80 -3.76 -8.48
N ASP A 23 12.12 -3.81 -8.57
CA ASP A 23 12.80 -4.00 -9.85
C ASP A 23 12.34 -5.34 -10.49
N PRO A 24 11.90 -5.33 -11.76
CA PRO A 24 11.41 -6.54 -12.43
C PRO A 24 12.42 -7.69 -12.42
N THR A 25 13.71 -7.39 -12.58
CA THR A 25 14.77 -8.41 -12.56
C THR A 25 14.91 -9.00 -11.17
N PHE A 26 14.88 -8.16 -10.13
CA PHE A 26 14.92 -8.61 -8.74
C PHE A 26 13.71 -9.50 -8.38
N GLN A 27 12.50 -9.07 -8.73
CA GLN A 27 11.26 -9.82 -8.48
C GLN A 27 11.23 -11.17 -9.19
N LEU A 28 11.57 -11.20 -10.48
CA LEU A 28 11.62 -12.45 -11.24
C LEU A 28 12.72 -13.38 -10.71
N THR A 29 13.90 -12.84 -10.39
CA THR A 29 14.99 -13.65 -9.81
C THR A 29 14.57 -14.29 -8.49
N ARG A 30 13.88 -13.54 -7.63
CA ARG A 30 13.37 -14.06 -6.36
C ARG A 30 12.32 -15.15 -6.60
N TRP A 31 11.35 -14.89 -7.47
CA TRP A 31 10.32 -15.86 -7.82
C TRP A 31 10.92 -17.19 -8.30
N TYR A 32 11.84 -17.14 -9.27
CA TYR A 32 12.46 -18.35 -9.82
C TYR A 32 13.35 -19.10 -8.82
N ARG A 33 13.93 -18.42 -7.83
CA ARG A 33 14.87 -19.04 -6.88
C ARG A 33 14.23 -19.53 -5.59
N VAL A 34 13.23 -18.82 -5.10
CA VAL A 34 12.62 -19.09 -3.78
C VAL A 34 11.09 -19.19 -3.82
N GLY A 35 10.46 -19.03 -4.98
CA GLY A 35 9.00 -19.17 -5.12
C GLY A 35 8.19 -18.03 -4.50
N GLU A 36 8.81 -16.87 -4.29
CA GLU A 36 8.15 -15.70 -3.68
C GLU A 36 8.10 -14.53 -4.67
N LEU A 37 6.93 -13.91 -4.80
CA LEU A 37 6.69 -12.70 -5.57
C LEU A 37 6.10 -11.62 -4.65
N ASP A 38 6.48 -10.36 -4.85
CA ASP A 38 5.98 -9.19 -4.11
C ASP A 38 6.19 -9.19 -2.58
N ALA A 39 7.21 -9.91 -2.08
CA ALA A 39 7.53 -9.85 -0.64
C ALA A 39 8.37 -8.62 -0.27
N CYS A 40 7.88 -7.42 -0.60
CA CYS A 40 8.49 -6.10 -0.41
C CYS A 40 7.92 -5.29 0.78
N GLU A 41 7.10 -5.91 1.63
CA GLU A 41 6.36 -5.25 2.72
C GLU A 41 7.28 -4.55 3.70
N ARG A 42 8.46 -5.11 3.96
CA ARG A 42 9.46 -4.51 4.83
C ARG A 42 10.00 -3.21 4.25
N ALA A 43 10.43 -3.20 2.98
CA ALA A 43 10.92 -2.01 2.31
C ALA A 43 9.83 -0.91 2.23
N ARG A 44 8.58 -1.32 2.02
CA ARG A 44 7.43 -0.41 2.03
C ARG A 44 7.20 0.18 3.43
N SER A 45 7.28 -0.65 4.46
CA SER A 45 7.11 -0.22 5.86
C SER A 45 8.21 0.74 6.29
N ASP A 46 9.45 0.47 5.91
CA ASP A 46 10.62 1.30 6.19
C ASP A 46 10.46 2.69 5.55
N LEU A 47 10.00 2.77 4.30
CA LEU A 47 9.70 4.05 3.64
C LEU A 47 8.68 4.87 4.42
N TRP A 48 7.55 4.25 4.80
CA TRP A 48 6.52 4.95 5.56
C TRP A 48 6.97 5.36 6.96
N ALA A 49 7.82 4.57 7.61
CA ALA A 49 8.42 4.93 8.89
C ALA A 49 9.32 6.17 8.75
N CYS A 50 10.20 6.21 7.74
CA CYS A 50 11.05 7.37 7.48
C CYS A 50 10.23 8.63 7.13
N VAL A 51 9.20 8.50 6.30
CA VAL A 51 8.31 9.61 5.94
C VAL A 51 7.56 10.13 7.17
N ALA A 52 7.04 9.23 8.00
CA ALA A 52 6.35 9.59 9.24
C ALA A 52 7.29 10.32 10.21
N ALA A 53 8.51 9.82 10.41
CA ALA A 53 9.51 10.45 11.25
C ALA A 53 9.89 11.85 10.73
N LYS A 54 10.14 12.00 9.42
CA LYS A 54 10.46 13.29 8.80
C LYS A 54 9.31 14.28 8.93
N ARG A 55 8.06 13.83 8.77
CA ARG A 55 6.86 14.64 8.96
C ARG A 55 6.72 15.10 10.40
N ALA A 56 6.87 14.19 11.36
CA ALA A 56 6.77 14.47 12.78
C ALA A 56 7.83 15.49 13.22
N ALA A 57 9.08 15.35 12.75
CA ALA A 57 10.15 16.32 12.99
C ALA A 57 9.82 17.71 12.43
N ARG A 58 9.29 17.79 11.19
CA ARG A 58 8.84 19.07 10.59
C ARG A 58 7.69 19.72 11.37
N GLU A 59 6.78 18.91 11.93
CA GLU A 59 5.58 19.38 12.64
C GLU A 59 5.82 19.58 14.15
N GLY A 60 7.03 19.32 14.67
CA GLY A 60 7.32 19.37 16.10
C GLY A 60 6.55 18.32 16.92
N ARG A 61 6.14 17.20 16.30
CA ARG A 61 5.38 16.11 16.92
C ARG A 61 6.31 14.93 17.25
N ALA A 62 6.02 14.20 18.31
CA ALA A 62 6.75 12.97 18.63
C ALA A 62 6.46 11.88 17.57
N VAL A 63 7.48 11.06 17.25
CA VAL A 63 7.34 9.89 16.37
C VAL A 63 6.77 8.72 17.17
N ALA A 64 5.54 8.87 17.65
CA ALA A 64 4.74 7.77 18.14
C ALA A 64 3.33 8.05 17.64
N ARG A 65 2.93 7.37 16.56
CA ARG A 65 1.51 7.32 16.22
C ARG A 65 0.94 6.09 16.90
N ASP A 66 0.34 6.33 18.06
CA ASP A 66 -0.64 5.43 18.62
C ASP A 66 -1.67 5.05 17.52
N ARG A 67 -2.32 3.89 17.65
CA ARG A 67 -3.38 3.45 16.75
C ARG A 67 -4.43 4.56 16.55
N SER A 68 -4.72 5.33 17.60
CA SER A 68 -5.67 6.45 17.55
C SER A 68 -5.21 7.59 16.62
N ASP A 69 -3.91 7.86 16.53
CA ASP A 69 -3.37 8.88 15.62
C ASP A 69 -3.43 8.43 14.17
N ARG A 70 -3.23 7.12 13.92
CA ARG A 70 -3.42 6.54 12.59
C ARG A 70 -4.89 6.54 12.19
N GLU A 71 -5.80 6.23 13.11
CA GLU A 71 -7.24 6.31 12.88
C GLU A 71 -7.71 7.74 12.63
N ARG A 72 -7.20 8.73 13.37
CA ARG A 72 -7.53 10.14 13.17
C ARG A 72 -7.03 10.63 11.83
N ASP A 73 -5.77 10.36 11.47
CA ASP A 73 -5.21 10.73 10.16
C ASP A 73 -5.92 9.98 9.01
N ALA A 74 -6.37 8.75 9.23
CA ALA A 74 -7.19 8.03 8.26
C ALA A 74 -8.56 8.69 8.06
N LYS A 75 -9.16 9.26 9.11
CA LYS A 75 -10.43 10.00 9.06
C LYS A 75 -10.29 11.38 8.41
N THR A 76 -9.15 12.05 8.56
CA THR A 76 -8.91 13.42 8.06
C THR A 76 -8.05 13.50 6.81
N GLY A 77 -7.55 12.37 6.31
CA GLY A 77 -6.71 12.34 5.11
C GLY A 77 -7.42 12.94 3.90
N TYR A 78 -6.71 13.74 3.11
CA TYR A 78 -7.18 14.38 1.88
C TYR A 78 -7.99 13.43 0.97
N TRP A 79 -7.56 12.17 0.88
CA TRP A 79 -8.21 11.11 0.09
C TRP A 79 -9.59 10.66 0.62
N ARG A 80 -9.91 10.89 1.89
CA ARG A 80 -11.27 10.75 2.45
C ARG A 80 -12.05 12.06 2.46
N ALA A 81 -11.36 13.20 2.46
CA ALA A 81 -11.98 14.52 2.35
C ALA A 81 -12.58 14.76 0.95
N LEU A 82 -12.00 14.14 -0.08
CA LEU A 82 -12.69 13.90 -1.34
C LEU A 82 -13.67 12.73 -1.14
N ALA A 83 -14.97 13.02 -1.13
CA ALA A 83 -15.97 11.95 -1.15
C ALA A 83 -15.65 10.98 -2.31
N PRO A 84 -15.67 9.64 -2.11
CA PRO A 84 -15.28 8.68 -3.14
C PRO A 84 -15.94 8.92 -4.51
N ALA A 85 -17.20 9.35 -4.52
CA ALA A 85 -17.93 9.74 -5.74
C ALA A 85 -17.34 10.98 -6.44
N ARG A 86 -16.86 11.95 -5.66
CA ARG A 86 -16.17 13.14 -6.19
C ARG A 86 -14.81 12.77 -6.77
N ALA A 87 -14.05 11.92 -6.08
CA ALA A 87 -12.77 11.41 -6.60
C ALA A 87 -12.99 10.62 -7.90
N GLY A 88 -13.98 9.72 -7.95
CA GLY A 88 -14.33 8.97 -9.16
C GLY A 88 -14.73 9.88 -10.31
N THR A 89 -15.50 10.93 -10.03
CA THR A 89 -15.89 11.94 -11.04
C THR A 89 -14.69 12.72 -11.58
N GLU A 90 -13.81 13.22 -10.70
CA GLU A 90 -12.61 13.97 -11.10
C GLU A 90 -11.64 13.09 -11.89
N TRP A 91 -11.46 11.82 -11.49
CA TRP A 91 -10.61 10.87 -12.21
C TRP A 91 -11.18 10.49 -13.57
N ARG A 92 -12.49 10.24 -13.68
CA ARG A 92 -13.14 10.02 -14.98
C ARG A 92 -13.06 11.24 -15.88
N ALA A 93 -13.10 12.46 -15.33
CA ALA A 93 -12.89 13.67 -16.11
C ALA A 93 -11.48 13.76 -16.71
N LEU A 94 -10.47 13.27 -16.00
CA LEU A 94 -9.06 13.28 -16.45
C LEU A 94 -8.70 12.11 -17.37
N PHE A 95 -9.21 10.91 -17.09
CA PHE A 95 -8.73 9.67 -17.70
C PHE A 95 -9.80 8.92 -18.52
N GLY A 96 -11.02 9.46 -18.58
CA GLY A 96 -12.12 8.94 -19.37
C GLY A 96 -12.56 7.54 -18.95
N GLY A 97 -12.91 6.70 -19.94
CA GLY A 97 -13.41 5.34 -19.73
C GLY A 97 -12.42 4.34 -19.13
N ASN A 98 -11.18 4.74 -18.85
CA ASN A 98 -10.19 3.91 -18.15
C ASN A 98 -10.41 3.86 -16.63
N VAL A 99 -11.31 4.70 -16.10
CA VAL A 99 -11.64 4.75 -14.68
C VAL A 99 -13.04 4.15 -14.48
N PRO A 100 -13.17 3.02 -13.77
CA PRO A 100 -14.45 2.39 -13.50
C PRO A 100 -15.46 3.34 -12.84
N SER A 101 -16.73 3.12 -13.15
CA SER A 101 -17.84 3.70 -12.41
C SER A 101 -17.88 3.19 -10.97
N GLU A 102 -18.57 3.91 -10.10
CA GLU A 102 -18.84 3.48 -8.72
C GLU A 102 -19.59 2.14 -8.72
N LYS A 103 -20.49 1.93 -9.69
CA LYS A 103 -21.21 0.68 -9.88
C LYS A 103 -20.28 -0.46 -10.28
N GLU A 104 -19.46 -0.28 -11.31
CA GLU A 104 -18.48 -1.29 -11.74
C GLU A 104 -17.50 -1.64 -10.61
N THR A 105 -17.11 -0.65 -9.81
CA THR A 105 -16.26 -0.86 -8.64
C THR A 105 -16.98 -1.69 -7.57
N SER A 106 -18.25 -1.37 -7.26
CA SER A 106 -19.05 -2.12 -6.28
C SER A 106 -19.28 -3.56 -6.73
N ASP A 107 -19.67 -3.75 -7.99
CA ASP A 107 -19.94 -5.07 -8.58
C ASP A 107 -18.66 -5.94 -8.55
N ALA A 108 -17.50 -5.34 -8.85
CA ALA A 108 -16.21 -6.03 -8.77
C ALA A 108 -15.83 -6.43 -7.33
N ILE A 109 -16.07 -5.56 -6.35
CA ILE A 109 -15.82 -5.85 -4.92
C ILE A 109 -16.73 -6.98 -4.45
N GLU A 110 -18.01 -6.95 -4.80
CA GLU A 110 -18.95 -8.02 -4.45
C GLU A 110 -18.56 -9.34 -5.09
N ALA A 111 -18.20 -9.34 -6.38
CA ALA A 111 -17.74 -10.52 -7.09
C ALA A 111 -16.48 -11.12 -6.44
N TRP A 112 -15.50 -10.28 -6.12
CA TRP A 112 -14.28 -10.71 -5.41
C TRP A 112 -14.58 -11.28 -4.02
N THR A 113 -15.46 -10.61 -3.26
CA THR A 113 -15.85 -11.04 -1.91
C THR A 113 -16.54 -12.40 -1.95
N ARG A 114 -17.44 -12.61 -2.91
CA ARG A 114 -18.13 -13.89 -3.12
C ARG A 114 -17.15 -15.00 -3.52
N ALA A 115 -16.27 -14.75 -4.50
CA ALA A 115 -15.27 -15.72 -4.94
C ALA A 115 -14.34 -16.14 -3.80
N ARG A 116 -13.90 -15.17 -2.99
CA ARG A 116 -13.08 -15.44 -1.81
C ARG A 116 -13.83 -16.29 -0.78
N ALA A 117 -15.08 -15.96 -0.47
CA ALA A 117 -15.89 -16.74 0.46
C ALA A 117 -16.03 -18.21 0.00
N SER A 118 -16.29 -18.44 -1.30
CA SER A 118 -16.37 -19.78 -1.89
C SER A 118 -15.05 -20.54 -1.80
N SER A 119 -13.90 -19.89 -2.02
CA SER A 119 -12.59 -20.55 -1.95
C SER A 119 -12.19 -21.05 -0.55
N THR A 120 -12.81 -20.50 0.51
CA THR A 120 -12.59 -20.93 1.90
C THR A 120 -13.44 -22.14 2.32
N GLY A 121 -14.40 -22.56 1.49
CA GLY A 121 -15.33 -23.65 1.80
C GLY A 121 -14.85 -25.06 1.41
N ASP A 122 -13.92 -25.18 0.46
CA ASP A 122 -13.53 -26.47 -0.13
C ASP A 122 -12.39 -27.21 0.61
N GLY A 123 -11.98 -26.74 1.79
CA GLY A 123 -10.87 -27.30 2.57
C GLY A 123 -11.26 -28.23 3.73
N ALA A 124 -12.53 -28.62 3.86
CA ALA A 124 -13.02 -29.37 5.03
C ALA A 124 -13.68 -30.72 4.68
N THR A 125 -13.06 -31.52 3.83
CA THR A 125 -13.20 -32.99 3.84
C THR A 125 -12.13 -33.61 2.93
N GLY A 126 -11.20 -34.38 3.51
CA GLY A 126 -10.17 -35.12 2.82
C GLY A 126 -9.11 -35.62 3.79
#